data_AF-A0A9P0ZPC3-F1
#
_entry.id   AF-A0A9P0ZPC3-F1
#
_cell.length_a   1.000
_cell.length_b   1.000
_cell.length_c   1.000
_cell.angle_alpha   90.00
_cell.angle_beta   90.00
_cell.angle_gamma   90.00
#
_symmetry.space_group_name_H-M   'P 1'
#
loop_
_entity.id
_entity.type
_entity.pdbx_description
1 polymer ?
#
loop_
_entity_poly.entity_id
_entity_poly.type
_entity_poly.pdbx_seq_one_letter_code
_entity_poly.pdbx_strand_id
1 'polypeptide(L)'
;MTRFSLQFMDCCCLESALCSRTCGEMPIPFPVEADCQRISIVDSCNGLVCLATDQHVILWNPATRESKMVPHVATEVEPKPYYHEIGFGFGESCGDYKVVKLIEGRGDASNKRVRRIIVSVYSLKTDSWKTIENIEGRLMSPQGKFVDGKLYWPMVYTCGRREWKQYSGKVVVGVICLDVKTETYEK
;
A
#
# COMPACT_ATOMS: atom_id res chain seq x y z
N MET A 1 -0.08 6.09 32.30
CA MET A 1 1.23 6.62 31.85
C MET A 1 1.55 5.94 30.52
N THR A 2 1.38 6.63 29.40
CA THR A 2 1.61 6.05 28.07
C THR A 2 3.11 5.89 27.85
N ARG A 3 3.58 4.65 27.71
CA ARG A 3 4.99 4.35 27.50
C ARG A 3 5.27 4.32 26.00
N PHE A 4 6.00 5.28 25.48
CA PHE A 4 6.50 5.25 24.11
C PHE A 4 7.73 4.36 24.05
N SER A 5 7.70 3.31 23.23
CA SER A 5 8.89 2.53 22.89
C SER A 5 9.42 3.00 21.54
N LEU A 6 10.62 3.57 21.51
CA LEU A 6 11.33 3.84 20.27
C LEU A 6 12.03 2.56 19.82
N GLN A 7 11.65 2.05 18.66
CA GLN A 7 12.38 0.99 17.97
C GLN A 7 13.01 1.59 16.73
N PHE A 8 14.34 1.48 16.64
CA PHE A 8 15.10 1.98 15.50
C PHE A 8 15.16 0.89 14.42
N MET A 9 14.83 1.28 13.20
CA MET A 9 15.02 0.45 12.00
C MET A 9 16.17 1.07 11.23
N ASP A 10 17.31 0.41 11.22
CA ASP A 10 18.47 0.91 10.51
C ASP A 10 18.44 0.40 9.06
N CYS A 11 18.48 1.34 8.12
CA CYS A 11 18.81 1.04 6.74
C CYS A 11 20.31 1.28 6.66
N CYS A 12 21.13 0.25 6.90
CA CYS A 12 22.59 0.36 6.96
C CYS A 12 23.18 0.89 5.64
N CYS A 13 23.15 2.20 5.42
CA CYS A 13 23.70 2.90 4.26
C CYS A 13 23.83 4.39 4.59
N LEU A 14 24.69 4.79 5.53
CA LEU A 14 25.37 6.10 5.53
C LEU A 14 26.52 6.06 6.56
N GLU A 15 27.73 6.10 6.02
CA GLU A 15 28.99 6.53 6.66
C GLU A 15 29.63 5.65 7.74
N SER A 16 30.71 4.97 7.30
CA SER A 16 32.01 4.83 7.97
C SER A 16 32.11 5.07 9.49
N ALA A 17 32.44 3.98 10.19
CA ALA A 17 33.46 3.88 11.26
C ALA A 17 33.26 4.58 12.63
N LEU A 18 32.15 5.23 12.97
CA LEU A 18 32.02 5.86 14.30
C LEU A 18 30.76 5.60 15.14
N CYS A 19 29.81 4.76 14.72
CA CYS A 19 28.69 4.41 15.61
C CYS A 19 29.10 3.35 16.66
N SER A 20 29.87 3.80 17.65
CA SER A 20 30.06 3.09 18.91
C SER A 20 29.03 3.62 19.91
N ARG A 21 27.95 2.86 20.16
CA ARG A 21 27.22 2.72 21.45
C ARG A 21 25.80 2.18 21.26
N THR A 22 25.63 0.92 21.66
CA THR A 22 24.45 0.33 22.33
C THR A 22 23.10 1.04 22.11
N CYS A 23 22.42 0.74 21.01
CA CYS A 23 20.95 0.74 20.98
C CYS A 23 20.48 -0.66 20.57
N GLY A 24 19.31 -1.09 21.05
CA GLY A 24 18.73 -2.40 20.70
C GLY A 24 18.24 -2.41 19.26
N GLU A 25 19.19 -2.35 18.32
CA GLU A 25 18.96 -2.20 16.88
C GLU A 25 18.47 -3.50 16.26
N MET A 26 17.44 -3.39 15.42
CA MET A 26 16.81 -4.55 14.77
C MET A 26 17.10 -4.49 13.26
N PRO A 27 18.04 -5.31 12.76
CA PRO A 27 18.30 -5.37 11.33
C PRO A 27 17.05 -5.89 10.59
N ILE A 28 16.74 -5.30 9.44
CA ILE A 28 15.70 -5.82 8.54
C ILE A 28 16.17 -7.22 8.09
N PRO A 29 15.36 -8.29 8.18
CA PRO A 29 15.81 -9.67 7.92
C PRO A 29 16.15 -9.98 6.45
N PHE A 30 16.21 -8.98 5.58
CA PHE A 30 16.33 -9.15 4.14
C PHE A 30 17.51 -8.32 3.60
N PRO A 31 18.27 -8.84 2.62
CA PRO A 31 19.16 -7.99 1.85
C PRO A 31 18.30 -7.01 1.05
N VAL A 32 18.09 -5.81 1.60
CA VAL A 32 17.74 -4.65 0.80
C VAL A 32 19.00 -4.41 -0.04
N GLU A 33 19.01 -4.91 -1.29
CA GLU A 33 20.14 -4.67 -2.18
C GLU A 33 20.41 -3.16 -2.25
N ALA A 34 21.70 -2.82 -2.18
CA ALA A 34 22.24 -1.51 -1.82
C ALA A 34 22.05 -0.40 -2.88
N ASP A 35 20.84 -0.28 -3.42
CA ASP A 35 20.37 0.96 -4.00
C ASP A 35 19.49 1.65 -2.96
N CYS A 36 19.66 2.97 -2.78
CA CYS A 36 18.98 3.80 -1.78
C CYS A 36 17.44 3.79 -1.93
N GLN A 37 16.78 2.69 -1.60
CA GLN A 37 15.34 2.56 -1.64
C GLN A 37 14.75 3.33 -0.48
N ARG A 38 13.82 4.24 -0.78
CA ARG A 38 13.08 4.95 0.26
C ARG A 38 12.14 3.97 0.96
N ILE A 39 12.43 3.66 2.21
CA ILE A 39 11.53 2.88 3.05
C ILE A 39 10.53 3.83 3.71
N SER A 40 9.25 3.48 3.64
CA SER A 40 8.18 4.22 4.32
C SER A 40 7.25 3.26 5.06
N ILE A 41 6.72 3.70 6.19
CA ILE A 41 5.66 2.97 6.89
C ILE A 41 4.33 3.31 6.22
N VAL A 42 3.65 2.29 5.70
CA VAL A 42 2.30 2.42 5.15
C VAL A 42 1.32 2.59 6.30
N ASP A 43 1.27 1.59 7.18
CA ASP A 43 0.43 1.55 8.38
C ASP A 43 0.92 0.43 9.34
N SER A 44 0.32 0.37 10.52
CA SER A 44 0.51 -0.72 11.48
C SER A 44 -0.84 -1.22 11.98
N CYS A 45 -1.00 -2.53 12.12
CA CYS A 45 -2.22 -3.15 12.58
C CYS A 45 -1.89 -4.36 13.45
N ASN A 46 -2.46 -4.42 14.67
CA ASN A 46 -2.33 -5.57 15.58
C ASN A 46 -0.86 -6.02 15.84
N GLY A 47 0.07 -5.06 15.90
CA GLY A 47 1.50 -5.32 16.11
C GLY A 47 2.29 -5.70 14.86
N LEU A 48 1.63 -5.90 13.71
CA LEU A 48 2.28 -6.06 12.42
C LEU A 48 2.44 -4.70 11.74
N VAL A 49 3.62 -4.43 11.19
CA VAL A 49 3.95 -3.18 10.50
C VAL A 49 4.06 -3.46 9.01
N CYS A 50 3.39 -2.66 8.19
CA CYS A 50 3.52 -2.72 6.74
C CYS A 50 4.46 -1.62 6.26
N LEU A 51 5.53 -2.02 5.59
CA LEU A 51 6.56 -1.17 5.01
C LEU A 51 6.45 -1.21 3.49
N ALA A 52 6.71 -0.09 2.85
CA ALA A 52 6.82 0.00 1.40
C ALA A 52 8.18 0.57 1.00
N THR A 53 8.77 -0.03 -0.02
CA THR A 53 9.89 0.52 -0.78
C THR A 53 9.41 0.88 -2.19
N ASP A 54 10.28 1.40 -3.04
CA ASP A 54 9.93 1.70 -4.43
C ASP A 54 9.50 0.43 -5.22
N GLN A 55 9.92 -0.76 -4.77
CA GLN A 55 9.70 -2.04 -5.44
C GLN A 55 8.87 -3.02 -4.60
N HIS A 56 9.06 -3.04 -3.29
CA HIS A 56 8.57 -4.13 -2.43
C HIS A 56 7.60 -3.64 -1.36
N VAL A 57 6.74 -4.57 -0.93
CA VAL A 57 5.95 -4.43 0.30
C VAL A 57 6.43 -5.49 1.28
N ILE A 58 6.69 -5.07 2.51
CA ILE A 58 7.24 -5.92 3.56
C ILE A 58 6.30 -5.87 4.76
N LEU A 59 5.88 -7.03 5.23
CA LEU A 59 5.18 -7.18 6.50
C LEU A 59 6.19 -7.57 7.56
N TRP A 60 6.32 -6.76 8.60
CA TRP A 60 7.32 -6.94 9.64
C TRP A 60 6.66 -7.00 11.02
N ASN A 61 7.01 -8.02 11.79
CA ASN A 61 6.65 -8.13 13.20
C ASN A 61 7.87 -7.73 14.05
N PRO A 62 7.88 -6.52 14.64
CA PRO A 62 9.01 -6.07 15.44
C PRO A 62 9.21 -6.90 16.72
N ALA A 63 8.15 -7.49 17.26
CA ALA A 63 8.23 -8.26 18.49
C ALA A 63 8.91 -9.62 18.28
N THR A 64 8.67 -10.27 17.14
CA THR A 64 9.30 -11.56 16.80
C THR A 64 10.53 -11.42 15.92
N ARG A 65 10.78 -10.22 15.37
CA ARG A 65 11.83 -9.93 14.39
C ARG A 65 11.66 -10.67 13.06
N GLU A 66 10.46 -11.18 12.80
CA GLU A 66 10.14 -11.88 11.56
C GLU A 66 9.63 -10.88 10.51
N SER A 67 9.96 -11.14 9.24
CA SER A 67 9.43 -10.37 8.12
C SER A 67 9.04 -11.26 6.97
N LYS A 68 8.05 -10.83 6.20
CA LYS A 68 7.64 -11.45 4.94
C LYS A 68 7.59 -10.40 3.85
N MET A 69 8.30 -10.67 2.75
CA MET A 69 8.12 -9.92 1.52
C MET A 69 6.84 -10.37 0.84
N VAL A 70 5.96 -9.43 0.54
CA VAL A 70 4.73 -9.70 -0.21
C VAL A 70 5.14 -9.94 -1.67
N PRO A 71 4.64 -11.01 -2.32
CA PRO A 71 4.95 -11.24 -3.73
C PRO A 71 4.51 -10.06 -4.59
N HIS A 72 5.16 -9.83 -5.72
CA HIS A 72 4.68 -8.83 -6.66
C HIS A 72 3.32 -9.24 -7.22
N VAL A 73 2.42 -8.27 -7.31
CA VAL A 73 1.17 -8.46 -8.04
C VAL A 73 1.47 -8.62 -9.52
N ALA A 74 0.99 -9.71 -10.11
CA ALA A 74 1.04 -9.93 -11.55
C ALA A 74 -0.02 -9.04 -12.22
N THR A 75 0.28 -7.76 -12.40
CA THR A 75 -0.60 -6.85 -13.14
C THR A 75 -0.14 -6.70 -14.58
N GLU A 76 -1.03 -6.97 -15.52
CA GLU A 76 -0.87 -6.73 -16.97
C GLU A 76 -0.94 -5.23 -17.35
N VAL A 77 -0.41 -4.35 -16.50
CA VAL A 77 -0.44 -2.91 -16.75
C VAL A 77 0.75 -2.54 -17.61
N GLU A 78 0.55 -2.61 -18.91
CA GLU A 78 1.44 -1.99 -19.88
C GLU A 78 0.89 -0.63 -20.33
N PRO A 79 1.72 0.44 -20.34
CA PRO A 79 3.09 0.51 -19.85
C PRO A 79 3.19 0.50 -18.31
N LYS A 80 4.40 0.29 -17.77
CA LYS A 80 4.71 0.28 -16.32
C LYS A 80 3.87 1.30 -15.54
N PRO A 81 3.28 0.90 -14.39
CA PRO A 81 2.41 1.78 -13.63
C PRO A 81 3.15 3.06 -13.22
N TYR A 82 2.50 4.20 -13.41
CA TYR A 82 3.13 5.51 -13.18
C TYR A 82 3.11 5.89 -11.70
N TYR A 83 2.15 5.34 -10.95
CA TYR A 83 1.90 5.67 -9.56
C TYR A 83 1.13 4.54 -8.88
N HIS A 84 1.38 4.31 -7.59
CA HIS A 84 0.61 3.36 -6.81
C HIS A 84 0.50 3.80 -5.36
N GLU A 85 -0.59 3.41 -4.72
CA GLU A 85 -0.81 3.57 -3.28
C GLU A 85 -1.09 2.21 -2.66
N ILE A 86 -0.73 2.06 -1.40
CA ILE A 86 -0.83 0.85 -0.60
C ILE A 86 -1.70 1.18 0.62
N GLY A 87 -2.50 0.22 1.05
CA GLY A 87 -3.15 0.22 2.35
C GLY A 87 -2.94 -1.13 3.03
N PHE A 88 -2.98 -1.14 4.35
CA PHE A 88 -2.76 -2.35 5.14
C PHE A 88 -3.74 -2.39 6.30
N GLY A 89 -4.38 -3.53 6.50
CA GLY A 89 -5.38 -3.68 7.56
C GLY A 89 -5.73 -5.13 7.86
N PHE A 90 -6.53 -5.32 8.91
CA PHE A 90 -6.98 -6.63 9.37
C PHE A 90 -8.49 -6.79 9.17
N GLY A 91 -8.88 -7.85 8.47
CA GLY A 91 -10.29 -8.21 8.30
C GLY A 91 -10.76 -9.10 9.44
N GLU A 92 -11.48 -8.53 10.42
CA GLU A 92 -11.91 -9.26 11.62
C GLU A 92 -12.76 -10.50 11.31
N SER A 93 -13.64 -10.46 10.30
CA SER A 93 -14.50 -11.60 9.97
C SER A 93 -13.74 -12.77 9.35
N CYS A 94 -12.73 -12.49 8.53
CA CYS A 94 -11.93 -13.50 7.84
C CYS A 94 -10.70 -13.92 8.63
N GLY A 95 -10.35 -13.16 9.68
CA GLY A 95 -9.18 -13.39 10.52
C GLY A 95 -7.88 -13.28 9.73
N ASP A 96 -7.79 -12.33 8.80
CA ASP A 96 -6.68 -12.23 7.87
C ASP A 96 -6.17 -10.78 7.71
N TYR A 97 -4.86 -10.66 7.50
CA TYR A 97 -4.23 -9.41 7.13
C TYR A 97 -4.29 -9.22 5.62
N LYS A 98 -4.73 -8.04 5.20
CA LYS A 98 -4.82 -7.68 3.79
C LYS A 98 -3.85 -6.54 3.49
N VAL A 99 -3.15 -6.67 2.37
CA VAL A 99 -2.44 -5.55 1.74
C VAL A 99 -3.21 -5.19 0.48
N VAL A 100 -3.57 -3.93 0.34
CA VAL A 100 -4.33 -3.45 -0.81
C VAL A 100 -3.44 -2.54 -1.61
N LYS A 101 -3.27 -2.81 -2.90
CA LYS A 101 -2.48 -2.01 -3.82
C LYS A 101 -3.40 -1.41 -4.89
N LEU A 102 -3.43 -0.08 -4.93
CA LEU A 102 -4.13 0.70 -5.96
C LEU A 102 -3.09 1.12 -6.99
N ILE A 103 -3.26 0.68 -8.23
CA ILE A 103 -2.27 0.84 -9.29
C ILE A 103 -2.84 1.73 -10.38
N GLU A 104 -2.25 2.90 -10.57
CA GLU A 104 -2.66 3.82 -11.62
C GLU A 104 -2.05 3.40 -12.97
N GLY A 105 -2.93 3.01 -13.88
CA GLY A 105 -2.62 2.68 -15.28
C GLY A 105 -3.26 3.67 -16.25
N ARG A 106 -2.80 3.62 -17.51
CA ARG A 106 -3.50 4.29 -18.61
C ARG A 106 -4.76 3.53 -18.97
N GLY A 107 -5.75 4.26 -19.47
CA GLY A 107 -6.92 3.67 -20.13
C GLY A 107 -6.53 2.84 -21.35
N ASP A 108 -7.52 2.19 -21.94
CA ASP A 108 -7.34 1.38 -23.14
C ASP A 108 -6.80 2.17 -24.34
N ALA A 109 -6.41 1.42 -25.38
CA ALA A 109 -5.89 1.97 -26.63
C ALA A 109 -6.85 3.00 -27.27
N SER A 110 -8.16 2.85 -27.04
CA SER A 110 -9.20 3.75 -27.57
C SER A 110 -9.34 5.06 -26.79
N ASN A 111 -8.97 5.12 -25.49
CA ASN A 111 -9.00 6.37 -24.73
C ASN A 111 -7.88 6.50 -23.68
N LYS A 112 -6.65 6.72 -24.16
CA LYS A 112 -5.45 6.97 -23.34
C LYS A 112 -5.54 8.18 -22.40
N ARG A 113 -6.58 9.02 -22.50
CA ARG A 113 -6.79 10.19 -21.62
C ARG A 113 -7.44 9.81 -20.29
N VAL A 114 -8.14 8.68 -20.23
CA VAL A 114 -8.72 8.16 -19.00
C VAL A 114 -7.65 7.44 -18.21
N ARG A 115 -7.59 7.70 -16.90
CA ARG A 115 -6.76 6.95 -15.96
C ARG A 115 -7.62 5.91 -15.27
N ARG A 116 -7.08 4.70 -15.13
CA ARG A 116 -7.71 3.60 -14.41
C ARG A 116 -6.88 3.29 -13.18
N ILE A 117 -7.56 2.95 -12.10
CA ILE A 117 -6.97 2.47 -10.87
C ILE A 117 -7.40 1.01 -10.75
N ILE A 118 -6.44 0.11 -10.85
CA ILE A 118 -6.64 -1.31 -10.61
C ILE A 118 -6.48 -1.54 -9.10
N VAL A 119 -7.51 -2.12 -8.49
CA VAL A 119 -7.54 -2.43 -7.06
C VAL A 119 -7.21 -3.92 -6.90
N SER A 120 -6.04 -4.20 -6.31
CA SER A 120 -5.58 -5.55 -6.02
C SER A 120 -5.45 -5.76 -4.52
N VAL A 121 -5.94 -6.88 -4.02
CA VAL A 121 -5.90 -7.26 -2.61
C VAL A 121 -5.06 -8.51 -2.45
N TYR A 122 -4.02 -8.41 -1.64
CA TYR A 122 -3.23 -9.53 -1.16
C TYR A 122 -3.79 -10.03 0.15
N SER A 123 -3.84 -11.35 0.28
CA SER A 123 -4.32 -12.09 1.44
C SER A 123 -3.14 -12.82 2.06
N LEU A 124 -2.78 -12.46 3.30
CA LEU A 124 -1.63 -13.08 3.98
C LEU A 124 -1.88 -14.58 4.22
N LYS A 125 -3.11 -14.94 4.58
CA LYS A 125 -3.52 -16.32 4.84
C LYS A 125 -3.43 -17.24 3.62
N THR A 126 -3.72 -16.71 2.43
CA THR A 126 -3.69 -17.50 1.18
C THR A 126 -2.43 -17.26 0.34
N ASP A 127 -1.56 -16.36 0.79
CA ASP A 127 -0.34 -15.92 0.12
C ASP A 127 -0.55 -15.57 -1.36
N SER A 128 -1.64 -14.87 -1.65
CA SER A 128 -2.05 -14.62 -3.04
C SER A 128 -2.73 -13.27 -3.23
N TRP A 129 -2.60 -12.75 -4.45
CA TRP A 129 -3.26 -11.54 -4.91
C TRP A 129 -4.58 -11.87 -5.62
N LYS A 130 -5.57 -11.00 -5.45
CA LYS A 130 -6.80 -10.96 -6.23
C LYS A 130 -7.07 -9.53 -6.68
N THR A 131 -7.24 -9.33 -7.99
CA THR A 131 -7.77 -8.06 -8.51
C THR A 131 -9.28 -8.07 -8.35
N ILE A 132 -9.84 -7.02 -7.73
CA ILE A 132 -11.26 -6.97 -7.36
C ILE A 132 -12.03 -5.91 -8.16
N GLU A 133 -11.37 -4.83 -8.57
CA GLU A 133 -12.06 -3.72 -9.23
C GLU A 133 -11.14 -2.89 -10.12
N ASN A 134 -11.73 -2.22 -11.10
CA ASN A 134 -11.11 -1.23 -11.97
C ASN A 134 -11.95 0.06 -11.96
N ILE A 135 -11.43 1.11 -11.33
CA ILE A 135 -12.14 2.39 -11.21
C ILE A 135 -11.48 3.48 -12.06
N GLU A 136 -12.26 4.45 -12.51
CA GLU A 136 -11.73 5.63 -13.21
C GLU A 136 -11.35 6.71 -12.21
N GLY A 137 -10.13 7.23 -12.32
CA GLY A 137 -9.64 8.26 -11.41
C GLY A 137 -8.13 8.41 -11.45
N ARG A 138 -7.62 9.36 -10.68
CA ARG A 138 -6.20 9.52 -10.40
C ARG A 138 -5.96 9.41 -8.91
N LEU A 139 -4.97 8.63 -8.51
CA LEU A 139 -4.59 8.51 -7.11
C LEU A 139 -3.93 9.79 -6.61
N MET A 140 -4.05 10.02 -5.31
CA MET A 140 -3.30 11.03 -4.60
C MET A 140 -2.60 10.41 -3.40
N SER A 141 -1.52 11.06 -2.97
CA SER A 141 -0.95 10.82 -1.65
C SER A 141 -1.87 11.36 -0.55
N PRO A 142 -1.82 10.80 0.67
CA PRO A 142 -0.91 9.73 1.12
C PRO A 142 -1.44 8.30 0.88
N GLN A 143 -0.63 7.35 1.32
CA GLN A 143 -0.97 5.93 1.50
C GLN A 143 -2.28 5.75 2.25
N GLY A 144 -2.94 4.62 1.99
CA GLY A 144 -4.25 4.29 2.56
C GLY A 144 -4.20 4.16 4.07
N LYS A 145 -5.25 4.62 4.73
CA LYS A 145 -5.37 4.56 6.20
C LYS A 145 -6.45 3.60 6.64
N PHE A 146 -6.08 2.72 7.57
CA PHE A 146 -6.98 1.73 8.14
C PHE A 146 -7.71 2.28 9.36
N VAL A 147 -9.03 2.37 9.27
CA VAL A 147 -9.89 2.84 10.36
C VAL A 147 -11.11 1.94 10.42
N ASP A 148 -11.28 1.29 11.57
CA ASP A 148 -12.45 0.45 11.87
C ASP A 148 -12.81 -0.57 10.77
N GLY A 149 -11.81 -1.30 10.28
CA GLY A 149 -12.03 -2.34 9.26
C GLY A 149 -12.07 -1.84 7.83
N LYS A 150 -11.92 -0.53 7.60
CA LYS A 150 -12.00 0.08 6.28
C LYS A 150 -10.70 0.78 5.94
N LEU A 151 -10.34 0.73 4.67
CA LEU A 151 -9.21 1.49 4.12
C LEU A 151 -9.71 2.67 3.29
N TYR A 152 -9.05 3.81 3.45
CA TYR A 152 -9.41 5.06 2.79
C TYR A 152 -8.23 5.65 2.02
N TRP A 153 -8.45 6.04 0.75
CA TRP A 153 -7.45 6.74 -0.07
C TRP A 153 -8.05 7.98 -0.71
N PRO A 154 -7.34 9.12 -0.71
CA PRO A 154 -7.77 10.29 -1.47
C PRO A 154 -7.54 10.06 -2.97
N MET A 155 -8.45 10.56 -3.80
CA MET A 155 -8.30 10.53 -5.24
C MET A 155 -8.94 11.74 -5.93
N VAL A 156 -8.61 11.94 -7.20
CA VAL A 156 -9.14 13.00 -8.03
C VAL A 156 -9.85 12.42 -9.24
N TYR A 157 -11.04 12.96 -9.51
CA TYR A 157 -11.75 12.76 -10.76
C TYR A 157 -11.51 13.95 -11.68
N THR A 158 -11.11 13.66 -12.92
CA THR A 158 -11.20 14.63 -14.02
C THR A 158 -12.49 14.36 -14.78
N CYS A 159 -13.49 15.22 -14.58
CA CYS A 159 -14.84 15.03 -15.10
C CYS A 159 -14.87 14.94 -16.65
N GLY A 160 -15.23 13.76 -17.16
CA GLY A 160 -15.60 13.54 -18.58
C GLY A 160 -16.90 12.74 -18.77
N ARG A 161 -17.53 12.25 -17.70
CA ARG A 161 -18.75 11.43 -17.77
C ARG A 161 -20.02 12.28 -17.86
N ARG A 162 -20.95 11.86 -18.72
CA ARG A 162 -22.22 12.56 -19.04
C ARG A 162 -23.19 12.72 -17.86
N GLU A 163 -23.01 11.91 -16.82
CA GLU A 163 -23.80 11.86 -15.58
C GLU A 163 -23.42 12.96 -14.57
N TRP A 164 -22.26 13.60 -14.73
CA TRP A 164 -21.72 14.61 -13.80
C TRP A 164 -21.57 16.00 -14.45
N LYS A 165 -22.52 16.37 -15.33
CA LYS A 165 -22.50 17.66 -16.05
C LYS A 165 -22.34 18.88 -15.12
N GLN A 166 -22.83 18.80 -13.88
CA GLN A 166 -22.72 19.89 -12.90
C GLN A 166 -21.28 20.19 -12.45
N TYR A 167 -20.33 19.28 -12.71
CA TYR A 167 -18.91 19.43 -12.35
C TYR A 167 -17.99 19.58 -13.57
N SER A 168 -18.56 19.84 -14.76
CA SER A 168 -17.77 20.06 -15.98
C SER A 168 -16.73 21.17 -15.78
N GLY A 169 -15.46 20.87 -16.08
CA GLY A 169 -14.34 21.80 -15.89
C GLY A 169 -13.80 21.92 -14.46
N LYS A 170 -14.34 21.19 -13.48
CA LYS A 170 -13.87 21.18 -12.09
C LYS A 170 -13.10 19.91 -11.75
N VAL A 171 -12.06 20.07 -10.93
CA VAL A 171 -11.36 18.97 -10.27
C VAL A 171 -12.16 18.59 -9.03
N VAL A 172 -12.63 17.35 -8.95
CA VAL A 172 -13.38 16.84 -7.79
C VAL A 172 -12.48 15.88 -7.02
N VAL A 173 -12.30 16.15 -5.72
CA VAL A 173 -11.60 15.25 -4.80
C VAL A 173 -12.62 14.28 -4.20
N GLY A 174 -12.31 12.99 -4.26
CA GLY A 174 -13.09 11.92 -3.64
C GLY A 174 -12.21 11.06 -2.74
N VAL A 175 -12.85 10.11 -2.06
CA VAL A 175 -12.17 9.11 -1.22
C VAL A 175 -12.62 7.73 -1.68
N ILE A 176 -11.66 6.87 -2.01
CA ILE A 176 -11.90 5.43 -2.20
C ILE A 176 -12.01 4.81 -0.82
N CYS A 177 -13.06 4.03 -0.59
CA CYS A 177 -13.26 3.26 0.64
C CYS A 177 -13.34 1.78 0.28
N LEU A 178 -12.56 0.95 0.94
CA LEU A 178 -12.62 -0.52 0.82
C LEU A 178 -12.88 -1.15 2.18
N ASP A 179 -13.91 -1.99 2.27
CA ASP A 179 -14.25 -2.72 3.48
C ASP A 179 -13.49 -4.04 3.57
N VAL A 180 -12.48 -4.06 4.44
CA VAL A 180 -11.64 -5.25 4.68
C VAL A 180 -12.35 -6.26 5.59
N LYS A 181 -13.36 -5.81 6.36
CA LYS A 181 -14.09 -6.64 7.33
C LYS A 181 -15.09 -7.57 6.67
N THR A 182 -15.71 -7.24 5.54
CA THR A 182 -16.86 -8.05 5.04
C THR A 182 -16.57 -8.87 3.80
N GLU A 183 -15.44 -8.66 3.13
CA GLU A 183 -15.20 -9.34 1.86
C GLU A 183 -14.58 -10.73 2.03
N THR A 184 -15.45 -11.74 1.97
CA THR A 184 -15.06 -13.12 1.67
C THR A 184 -14.71 -13.19 0.19
N TYR A 185 -13.45 -12.94 -0.14
CA TYR A 185 -12.94 -13.19 -1.50
C TYR A 185 -12.75 -14.68 -1.75
N GLU A 186 -13.79 -15.47 -1.52
CA GLU A 186 -13.82 -16.86 -1.96
C GLU A 186 -13.83 -16.90 -3.50
N LYS A 187 -13.34 -18.02 -4.02
CA LYS A 187 -13.13 -18.27 -5.44
C LYS A 187 -14.28 -19.07 -5.99
#